data_AF-A0A960YSL0-F1
#
_entry.id   AF-A0A960YSL0-F1
#
_cell.length_a   1.000
_cell.length_b   1.000
_cell.length_c   1.000
_cell.angle_alpha   90.00
_cell.angle_beta   90.00
_cell.angle_gamma   90.00
#
_symmetry.space_group_name_H-M   'P 1'
#
loop_
_entity.id
_entity.type
_entity.pdbx_description
1 polymer ?
#
loop_
_entity_poly.entity_id
_entity_poly.type
_entity_poly.pdbx_seq_one_letter_code
_entity_poly.pdbx_strand_id
1 'polypeptide(L)'
;MAKKSPGVARLLSIMRKLSEEVNDIEICRRLEILMNSEKEDLPANIIRTLVHEPEKFDPQLVQDPYSQYIRHYLYMVKRSNSRPVDLIAERPRKKKKVRKGPESAGI
;
A
#
# COMPACT_ATOMS: atom_id res chain seq x y z
N MET A 1 23.47 7.10 -11.03
CA MET A 1 22.16 6.42 -10.91
C MET A 1 21.77 6.45 -9.44
N ALA A 2 20.65 7.09 -9.08
CA ALA A 2 20.22 7.19 -7.68
C ALA A 2 19.95 5.79 -7.13
N LYS A 3 20.55 5.45 -5.98
CA LYS A 3 20.29 4.21 -5.26
C LYS A 3 18.79 4.18 -4.94
N LYS A 4 18.05 3.27 -5.57
CA LYS A 4 16.62 3.10 -5.33
C LYS A 4 16.41 2.79 -3.86
N SER A 5 15.79 3.70 -3.13
CA SER A 5 15.51 3.60 -1.70
C SER A 5 14.64 2.36 -1.42
N PRO A 6 15.19 1.31 -0.77
CA PRO A 6 14.53 0.01 -0.72
C PRO A 6 13.30 0.00 0.18
N GLY A 7 13.24 0.89 1.18
CA GLY A 7 12.13 0.99 2.13
C GLY A 7 10.86 1.55 1.49
N VAL A 8 10.93 2.80 1.00
CA VAL A 8 9.79 3.46 0.34
C VAL A 8 9.36 2.71 -0.92
N ALA A 9 10.30 2.15 -1.70
CA ALA A 9 9.95 1.34 -2.88
C ALA A 9 9.11 0.10 -2.52
N ARG A 10 9.43 -0.55 -1.38
CA ARG A 10 8.67 -1.71 -0.90
C ARG A 10 7.27 -1.29 -0.44
N LEU A 11 7.16 -0.19 0.30
CA LEU A 11 5.87 0.36 0.73
C LEU A 11 4.98 0.70 -0.48
N LEU A 12 5.54 1.39 -1.48
CA LEU A 12 4.85 1.75 -2.71
C LEU A 12 4.33 0.51 -3.46
N SER A 13 5.12 -0.57 -3.51
CA SER A 13 4.69 -1.82 -4.16
C SER A 13 3.46 -2.43 -3.48
N ILE A 14 3.41 -2.37 -2.14
CA ILE A 14 2.26 -2.86 -1.36
C ILE A 14 1.05 -1.95 -1.57
N MET A 15 1.23 -0.62 -1.49
CA MET A 15 0.17 0.36 -1.72
C MET A 15 -0.49 0.14 -3.09
N ARG A 16 0.30 -0.06 -4.15
CA ARG A 16 -0.23 -0.36 -5.50
C ARG A 16 -1.09 -1.62 -5.57
N LYS A 17 -0.81 -2.63 -4.74
CA LYS A 17 -1.61 -3.86 -4.66
C LYS A 17 -2.89 -3.66 -3.85
N LEU A 18 -2.88 -2.72 -2.90
CA LEU A 18 -4.03 -2.32 -2.08
C LEU A 18 -4.93 -1.28 -2.77
N SER A 19 -4.45 -0.60 -3.82
CA SER A 19 -5.20 0.45 -4.51
C SER A 19 -6.48 -0.09 -5.15
N GLU A 20 -7.61 0.51 -4.79
CA GLU A 20 -8.93 0.21 -5.38
C GLU A 20 -9.56 1.45 -6.00
N GLU A 21 -9.23 2.64 -5.49
CA GLU A 21 -9.80 3.91 -5.91
C GLU A 21 -8.80 4.77 -6.69
N VAL A 22 -9.32 5.71 -7.47
CA VAL A 22 -8.50 6.69 -8.22
C VAL A 22 -7.57 7.46 -7.28
N ASN A 23 -8.09 7.87 -6.11
CA ASN A 23 -7.31 8.58 -5.10
C ASN A 23 -6.08 7.78 -4.63
N ASP A 24 -6.21 6.46 -4.44
CA ASP A 24 -5.09 5.60 -4.04
C ASP A 24 -3.97 5.61 -5.08
N ILE A 25 -4.35 5.58 -6.37
CA ILE A 25 -3.44 5.58 -7.50
C ILE A 25 -2.69 6.91 -7.57
N GLU A 26 -3.39 8.03 -7.35
CA GLU A 26 -2.77 9.36 -7.30
C GLU A 26 -1.77 9.49 -6.15
N ILE A 27 -2.13 9.01 -4.95
CA ILE A 27 -1.25 9.00 -3.79
C ILE A 27 0.00 8.16 -4.06
N CYS A 28 -0.15 6.97 -4.68
CA CYS A 28 0.99 6.14 -5.08
C CYS A 28 1.89 6.85 -6.09
N ARG A 29 1.31 7.59 -7.05
CA ARG A 29 2.07 8.34 -8.05
C ARG A 29 2.85 9.49 -7.42
N ARG A 30 2.22 10.23 -6.50
CA ARG A 30 2.88 11.31 -5.74
C ARG A 30 4.02 10.77 -4.87
N LEU A 31 3.83 9.63 -4.21
CA LEU A 31 4.88 8.96 -3.43
C LEU A 31 6.04 8.51 -4.31
N GLU A 32 5.78 7.99 -5.50
CA GLU A 32 6.84 7.61 -6.45
C GLU A 32 7.66 8.82 -6.90
N ILE A 33 7.01 9.94 -7.21
CA ILE A 33 7.69 11.20 -7.54
C ILE A 33 8.57 11.65 -6.36
N LEU A 34 8.00 11.67 -5.15
CA LEU A 34 8.72 12.03 -3.93
C LEU A 34 9.95 11.15 -3.72
N MET A 35 9.84 9.82 -3.90
CA MET A 35 10.96 8.89 -3.77
C MET A 35 12.09 9.15 -4.78
N ASN A 36 11.78 9.69 -5.97
CA ASN A 36 12.79 10.02 -6.97
C ASN A 36 13.45 11.39 -6.72
N SER A 37 12.80 12.28 -5.97
CA SER A 37 13.31 13.61 -5.62
C SER A 37 14.04 13.63 -4.28
N GLU A 38 13.55 12.89 -3.29
CA GLU A 38 14.12 12.82 -1.94
C GLU A 38 15.33 11.91 -1.88
N LYS A 39 16.35 12.32 -1.12
CA LYS A 39 17.57 11.53 -0.90
C LYS A 39 17.48 10.62 0.34
N GLU A 40 16.58 10.94 1.26
CA GLU A 40 16.41 10.23 2.53
C GLU A 40 15.31 9.17 2.41
N ASP A 41 15.60 7.93 2.84
CA ASP A 41 14.62 6.83 2.85
C ASP A 41 13.96 6.72 4.22
N LEU A 42 12.81 6.05 4.28
CA LEU A 42 12.20 5.70 5.54
C LEU A 42 13.08 4.71 6.33
N PRO A 43 13.19 4.85 7.66
CA PRO A 43 13.94 3.91 8.47
C PRO A 43 13.42 2.48 8.35
N ALA A 44 14.32 1.51 8.36
CA ALA A 44 13.97 0.09 8.19
C ALA A 44 13.00 -0.43 9.27
N ASN A 45 13.05 0.11 10.50
CA ASN A 45 12.12 -0.26 11.57
C ASN A 45 10.68 0.20 11.24
N ILE A 46 10.50 1.40 10.70
CA ILE A 46 9.23 1.96 10.28
C ILE A 46 8.62 1.07 9.19
N ILE A 47 9.41 0.73 8.17
CA ILE A 47 8.95 -0.15 7.09
C ILE A 47 8.56 -1.53 7.61
N ARG A 48 9.35 -2.11 8.52
CA ARG A 48 9.04 -3.40 9.13
C ARG A 48 7.72 -3.35 9.89
N THR A 49 7.50 -2.34 10.73
CA THR A 49 6.25 -2.22 11.48
C THR A 49 5.06 -2.00 10.56
N LEU A 50 5.18 -1.15 9.55
CA LEU A 50 4.11 -0.93 8.57
C LEU A 50 3.73 -2.23 7.82
N VAL A 51 4.70 -3.09 7.52
CA VAL A 51 4.45 -4.36 6.82
C VAL A 51 3.83 -5.43 7.72
N HIS A 52 4.31 -5.56 8.96
CA HIS A 52 3.96 -6.68 9.83
C HIS A 52 2.85 -6.34 10.84
N GLU A 53 2.83 -5.11 11.34
CA GLU A 53 1.93 -4.65 12.39
C GLU A 53 1.38 -3.23 12.07
N PRO A 54 0.80 -3.01 10.87
CA PRO A 54 0.31 -1.69 10.45
C PRO A 54 -0.75 -1.12 11.40
N GLU A 55 -1.59 -1.98 11.98
CA GLU A 55 -2.67 -1.59 12.89
C GLU A 55 -2.19 -0.97 14.21
N LYS A 56 -0.95 -1.27 14.61
CA LYS A 56 -0.30 -0.73 15.82
C LYS A 56 0.60 0.46 15.53
N PHE A 57 0.74 0.85 14.26
CA PHE A 57 1.66 1.91 13.88
C PHE A 57 1.07 3.28 14.18
N ASP A 58 1.84 4.12 14.89
CA ASP A 58 1.46 5.50 15.14
C ASP A 58 1.95 6.42 13.99
N PRO A 59 1.04 7.03 13.20
CA PRO A 59 1.42 7.87 12.07
C PRO A 59 2.04 9.21 12.46
N GLN A 60 1.99 9.64 13.73
CA GLN A 60 2.63 10.89 14.18
C GLN A 60 4.15 10.73 14.32
N LEU A 61 4.65 9.50 14.38
CA LEU A 61 6.09 9.19 14.39
C LEU A 61 6.79 9.51 13.06
N VAL A 62 6.03 9.71 11.98
CA VAL A 62 6.58 10.01 10.65
C VAL A 62 6.38 11.48 10.32
N GLN A 63 7.49 12.17 10.11
CA GLN A 63 7.52 13.58 9.73
C GLN A 63 7.29 13.77 8.22
N ASP A 64 7.04 15.01 7.83
CA ASP A 64 7.06 15.39 6.42
C ASP A 64 8.42 15.07 5.78
N PRO A 65 8.44 14.67 4.50
CA PRO A 65 7.31 14.67 3.56
C PRO A 65 6.47 13.38 3.57
N TYR A 66 6.84 12.36 4.34
CA TYR A 66 6.22 11.03 4.25
C TYR A 66 4.91 10.87 5.03
N SER A 67 4.65 11.74 6.02
CA SER A 67 3.52 11.61 6.96
C SER A 67 2.16 11.38 6.28
N GLN A 68 1.84 12.17 5.25
CA GLN A 68 0.62 12.04 4.45
C GLN A 68 0.46 10.64 3.83
N TYR A 69 1.53 10.10 3.27
CA TYR A 69 1.51 8.83 2.53
C TYR A 69 1.35 7.65 3.48
N ILE A 70 1.96 7.74 4.66
CA ILE A 70 1.79 6.73 5.71
C ILE A 70 0.35 6.71 6.23
N ARG A 71 -0.26 7.87 6.49
CA ARG A 71 -1.67 7.94 6.89
C ARG A 71 -2.59 7.31 5.84
N HIS A 72 -2.36 7.61 4.56
CA HIS A 72 -3.14 7.03 3.47
C HIS A 72 -2.94 5.52 3.38
N TYR A 73 -1.70 5.02 3.51
CA TYR A 73 -1.42 3.60 3.56
C TYR A 73 -2.19 2.89 4.69
N LEU A 74 -2.20 3.45 5.90
CA LEU A 74 -2.94 2.88 7.02
C LEU A 74 -4.45 2.84 6.76
N TYR A 75 -4.99 3.87 6.11
CA TYR A 75 -6.38 3.87 5.66
C TYR A 75 -6.66 2.74 4.65
N MET A 76 -5.80 2.57 3.64
CA MET A 76 -5.92 1.49 2.66
C MET A 76 -5.87 0.11 3.31
N VAL A 77 -4.98 -0.09 4.29
CA VAL A 77 -4.87 -1.35 5.04
C VAL A 77 -6.12 -1.60 5.88
N LYS A 78 -6.67 -0.58 6.55
CA LYS A 78 -7.92 -0.71 7.35
C LYS A 78 -9.14 -1.04 6.48
N ARG A 79 -9.19 -0.51 5.24
CA ARG A 79 -10.27 -0.82 4.29
C ARG A 79 -10.11 -2.22 3.67
N SER A 80 -8.87 -2.63 3.40
CA SER A 80 -8.60 -3.88 2.72
C SER A 80 -8.80 -5.08 3.64
N ASN A 81 -9.41 -6.14 3.11
CA ASN A 81 -9.48 -7.44 3.78
C ASN A 81 -8.17 -8.25 3.66
N SER A 82 -7.12 -7.67 3.05
CA SER A 82 -5.82 -8.32 2.81
C SER A 82 -4.75 -7.76 3.74
N ARG A 83 -3.99 -8.65 4.40
CA ARG A 83 -2.85 -8.23 5.20
C ARG A 83 -1.67 -7.85 4.29
N PRO A 84 -0.95 -6.76 4.57
CA PRO A 84 0.17 -6.34 3.72
C PRO A 84 1.30 -7.36 3.64
N VAL A 85 1.49 -8.19 4.67
CA VAL A 85 2.45 -9.31 4.65
C VAL A 85 2.12 -10.35 3.57
N ASP A 86 0.85 -10.69 3.38
CA ASP A 86 0.40 -11.63 2.35
C ASP A 86 0.71 -11.06 0.95
N LEU A 87 0.47 -9.76 0.74
CA LEU A 87 0.72 -9.10 -0.54
C LEU A 87 2.19 -9.13 -0.97
N ILE A 88 3.13 -9.28 -0.04
CA ILE A 88 4.56 -9.41 -0.35
C ILE A 88 4.91 -10.86 -0.69
N ALA A 89 4.27 -11.82 -0.03
CA ALA A 89 4.46 -13.26 -0.26
C ALA A 89 3.76 -13.78 -1.52
N GLU A 90 2.72 -13.09 -1.98
CA GLU A 90 1.90 -13.51 -3.11
C GLU A 90 2.61 -13.32 -4.47
N ARG A 91 3.02 -14.46 -5.05
CA ARG A 91 2.93 -14.72 -6.51
C ARG A 91 1.48 -14.45 -6.97
N PRO A 92 1.25 -13.98 -8.21
CA PRO A 92 0.02 -13.28 -8.60
C PRO A 92 -1.24 -14.09 -8.31
N ARG A 93 -2.06 -13.66 -7.32
CA ARG A 93 -3.40 -14.20 -7.11
C ARG A 93 -4.31 -13.73 -8.23
N LYS A 94 -4.84 -14.69 -9.00
CA LYS A 94 -5.96 -14.48 -9.93
C LYS A 94 -7.11 -13.83 -9.14
N LYS A 95 -7.50 -12.61 -9.51
CA LYS A 95 -8.70 -11.94 -9.00
C LYS A 95 -9.88 -12.93 -9.09
N LYS A 96 -10.43 -13.32 -7.93
CA LYS A 96 -11.63 -14.15 -7.87
C LYS A 96 -12.79 -13.29 -8.36
N LYS A 97 -13.18 -13.45 -9.64
CA LYS A 97 -14.42 -12.87 -10.16
C LYS A 97 -15.56 -13.40 -9.28
N VAL A 98 -16.23 -12.49 -8.56
CA VAL A 98 -17.55 -12.78 -7.97
C VAL A 98 -18.46 -13.11 -9.14
N ARG A 99 -18.79 -14.40 -9.30
CA ARG A 99 -19.83 -14.86 -10.22
C ARG A 99 -21.17 -14.41 -9.64
N LYS A 100 -21.76 -13.34 -10.18
CA LYS A 100 -23.21 -13.13 -10.07
C LYS A 100 -23.88 -14.34 -10.74
N GLY A 101 -24.59 -15.14 -9.95
CA GLY A 101 -25.37 -16.28 -10.45
C GLY A 101 -26.51 -15.81 -11.36
N PRO A 102 -26.96 -16.65 -12.31
CA PRO A 102 -28.00 -16.28 -13.25
C PRO A 102 -29.34 -16.16 -12.53
N GLU A 103 -30.04 -15.08 -12.89
CA GLU A 103 -31.44 -14.81 -12.61
C GLU A 103 -32.28 -16.03 -13.03
N SER A 104 -32.99 -16.61 -12.07
CA SER A 104 -33.93 -17.70 -12.34
C SER A 104 -35.19 -17.07 -12.95
N ALA A 105 -35.37 -17.24 -14.26
CA ALA A 105 -36.65 -17.02 -14.90
C ALA A 105 -37.63 -18.08 -14.40
N GLY A 106 -38.58 -17.65 -13.58
CA GLY A 106 -39.70 -18.47 -13.11
C GLY A 106 -40.94 -18.19 -13.92
N ILE A 107 -41.42 -19.25 -14.59
CA ILE A 107 -42.78 -19.56 -15.07
C ILE A 107 -43.38 -18.64 -16.12
#